data_AF-A0A7C9ECE3-F1
#
_entry.id   AF-A0A7C9ECE3-F1
#
_cell.length_a   1.000
_cell.length_b   1.000
_cell.length_c   1.000
_cell.angle_alpha   90.00
_cell.angle_beta   90.00
_cell.angle_gamma   90.00
#
_symmetry.space_group_name_H-M   'P 1'
#
loop_
_entity.id
_entity.type
_entity.pdbx_description
1 polymer ?
#
loop_
_entity_poly.entity_id
_entity_poly.type
_entity_poly.pdbx_seq_one_letter_code
_entity_poly.pdbx_strand_id
1 'polypeptide(L)'
;IKVDGEWSSESEARAANLQGKQKLTELKIEFVGGSSGDNEMLLEGFQPNANLRQLWIYGYRGERIPSWIDDNDYLSNLKKIRLCNWGTCVCLGSFGRLPRLELLEI
;
A
#
# COMPACT_ATOMS: atom_id res chain seq x y z
N ILE A 1 -11.38 10.49 2.95
CA ILE A 1 -11.05 10.41 1.51
C ILE A 1 -10.80 8.94 1.25
N LYS A 2 -11.77 8.24 0.69
CA LYS A 2 -11.60 6.88 0.21
C LYS A 2 -11.25 7.04 -1.26
N VAL A 3 -10.10 6.52 -1.67
CA VAL A 3 -9.67 6.61 -3.07
C VAL A 3 -10.10 5.29 -3.71
N ASP A 4 -11.38 5.22 -4.08
CA ASP A 4 -11.90 4.12 -4.89
C ASP A 4 -11.55 4.43 -6.36
N GLY A 5 -10.77 3.59 -7.00
CA GLY A 5 -10.37 3.77 -8.40
C GLY A 5 -9.86 2.47 -9.01
N GLU A 6 -10.21 2.24 -10.27
CA GLU A 6 -9.57 1.23 -11.12
C GLU A 6 -8.27 1.86 -11.64
N TRP A 7 -7.14 1.50 -11.04
CA TRP A 7 -5.85 2.03 -11.43
C TRP A 7 -5.19 1.06 -12.40
N SER A 8 -4.80 1.55 -13.58
CA SER A 8 -4.32 0.71 -14.67
C SER A 8 -2.85 0.94 -15.00
N SER A 9 -2.22 1.99 -14.45
CA SER A 9 -0.79 2.27 -14.65
C SER A 9 -0.13 3.00 -13.48
N GLU A 10 1.17 2.81 -13.33
CA GLU A 10 2.01 3.55 -12.36
C GLU A 10 1.87 5.08 -12.52
N SER A 11 1.75 5.57 -13.75
CA SER A 11 1.56 7.00 -14.03
C SER A 11 0.28 7.54 -13.43
N GLU A 12 -0.83 6.78 -13.49
CA GLU A 12 -2.07 7.15 -12.83
C GLU A 12 -1.90 7.16 -11.31
N ALA A 13 -1.29 6.11 -10.74
CA ALA A 13 -1.02 6.04 -9.30
C ALA A 13 -0.20 7.25 -8.80
N ARG A 14 0.83 7.66 -9.55
CA ARG A 14 1.62 8.87 -9.25
C ARG A 14 0.80 10.15 -9.40
N ALA A 15 -0.03 10.25 -10.44
CA ALA A 15 -0.90 11.39 -10.67
C ALA A 15 -1.95 11.56 -9.56
N ALA A 16 -2.30 10.49 -8.85
CA ALA A 16 -3.15 10.55 -7.66
C ALA A 16 -2.55 11.44 -6.56
N ASN A 17 -1.22 11.59 -6.54
CA ASN A 17 -0.45 12.42 -5.62
C ASN A 17 -0.86 12.19 -4.15
N LEU A 18 -0.90 10.93 -3.71
CA LEU A 18 -1.32 10.60 -2.33
C LEU A 18 -0.34 11.15 -1.29
N GLN A 19 0.93 11.31 -1.65
CA GLN A 19 1.93 12.00 -0.84
C GLN A 19 1.52 13.44 -0.48
N GLY A 20 0.89 14.17 -1.40
CA GLY A 20 0.37 15.52 -1.16
C GLY A 20 -0.91 15.57 -0.32
N LYS A 21 -1.62 14.44 -0.15
CA LYS A 21 -2.91 14.40 0.56
C LYS A 21 -2.72 14.26 2.07
N GLN A 22 -2.26 15.32 2.73
CA GLN A 22 -1.99 15.31 4.19
C GLN A 22 -3.18 14.92 5.08
N LYS A 23 -4.43 15.08 4.61
CA LYS A 23 -5.65 14.67 5.33
C LYS A 23 -6.03 13.20 5.09
N LEU A 24 -5.33 12.50 4.20
CA LEU A 24 -5.56 11.08 3.92
C LEU A 24 -5.00 10.25 5.09
N THR A 25 -5.88 9.59 5.81
CA THR A 25 -5.53 8.72 6.95
C THR A 25 -5.88 7.26 6.71
N GLU A 26 -6.63 6.97 5.65
CA GLU A 26 -7.03 5.63 5.24
C GLU A 26 -6.88 5.50 3.72
N LEU A 27 -6.26 4.42 3.28
CA LEU A 27 -6.04 4.08 1.88
C LEU A 27 -6.51 2.65 1.65
N LYS A 28 -7.33 2.48 0.62
CA LYS A 28 -7.88 1.20 0.16
C LYS A 28 -7.49 1.04 -1.29
N ILE A 29 -6.85 -0.07 -1.62
CA ILE A 29 -6.40 -0.39 -2.97
C ILE A 29 -6.94 -1.76 -3.33
N GLU A 30 -7.61 -1.85 -4.45
CA GLU A 30 -8.14 -3.10 -5.00
C GLU A 30 -7.50 -3.34 -6.37
N PHE A 31 -6.82 -4.48 -6.52
CA PHE A 31 -6.21 -4.89 -7.77
C PHE A 31 -7.17 -5.79 -8.55
N VAL A 32 -7.65 -5.30 -9.69
CA VAL A 32 -8.56 -6.02 -10.59
C VAL A 32 -7.75 -6.58 -11.78
N GLY A 33 -6.94 -7.61 -11.51
CA GLY A 33 -6.08 -8.22 -12.53
C GLY A 33 -4.64 -7.70 -12.52
N GLY A 34 -4.05 -7.53 -13.70
CA GLY A 34 -2.63 -7.20 -13.88
C GLY A 34 -1.69 -8.37 -13.70
N SER A 35 -0.49 -8.24 -14.29
CA SER A 35 0.64 -9.13 -13.98
C SER A 35 1.24 -8.79 -12.61
N SER A 36 2.08 -9.68 -12.07
CA SER A 36 2.81 -9.41 -10.81
C SER A 36 3.59 -8.09 -10.88
N GLY A 37 4.32 -7.87 -11.98
CA GLY A 37 5.11 -6.64 -12.20
C GLY A 37 4.26 -5.38 -12.33
N ASP A 38 3.08 -5.45 -12.97
CA ASP A 38 2.17 -4.31 -13.07
C ASP A 38 1.69 -3.88 -11.68
N ASN A 39 1.30 -4.85 -10.85
CA ASN A 39 0.80 -4.58 -9.52
C ASN A 39 1.91 -4.00 -8.63
N GLU A 40 3.15 -4.51 -8.73
CA GLU A 40 4.32 -3.97 -8.03
C GLU A 40 4.57 -2.49 -8.40
N MET A 41 4.66 -2.19 -9.70
CA MET A 41 4.88 -0.82 -10.17
C MET A 41 3.74 0.12 -9.75
N LEU A 42 2.51 -0.35 -9.83
CA LEU A 42 1.34 0.41 -9.43
C LEU A 42 1.33 0.71 -7.92
N LEU A 43 1.62 -0.29 -7.09
CA LEU A 43 1.67 -0.14 -5.65
C LEU A 43 2.80 0.81 -5.22
N GLU A 44 3.96 0.72 -5.87
CA GLU A 44 5.07 1.65 -5.66
C GLU A 44 4.66 3.09 -5.95
N GLY A 45 3.98 3.33 -7.09
CA GLY A 45 3.57 4.66 -7.55
C GLY A 45 2.58 5.39 -6.64
N PHE A 46 1.83 4.69 -5.79
CA PHE A 46 0.88 5.33 -4.88
C PHE A 46 1.53 6.16 -3.79
N GLN A 47 2.71 5.75 -3.31
CA GLN A 47 3.49 6.34 -2.22
C GLN A 47 2.68 7.32 -1.32
N PRO A 48 1.93 6.82 -0.33
CA PRO A 48 1.00 7.63 0.44
C PRO A 48 1.72 8.56 1.41
N ASN A 49 1.05 9.65 1.82
CA ASN A 49 1.58 10.52 2.87
C ASN A 49 1.81 9.77 4.20
N ALA A 50 2.87 10.10 4.93
CA ALA A 50 3.23 9.54 6.24
C ALA A 50 2.14 9.69 7.33
N ASN A 51 1.10 10.51 7.11
CA ASN A 51 -0.08 10.61 7.98
C ASN A 51 -1.04 9.41 7.85
N LEU A 52 -0.79 8.50 6.91
CA LEU A 52 -1.60 7.31 6.72
C LEU A 52 -1.62 6.46 8.00
N ARG A 53 -2.82 6.06 8.43
CA ARG A 53 -3.05 5.25 9.64
C ARG A 53 -3.57 3.87 9.33
N GLN A 54 -4.27 3.72 8.21
CA GLN A 54 -4.91 2.48 7.80
C GLN A 54 -4.63 2.19 6.33
N LEU A 55 -4.14 1.00 6.05
CA LEU A 55 -3.88 0.50 4.71
C LEU A 55 -4.68 -0.80 4.50
N TRP A 56 -5.49 -0.85 3.46
CA TRP A 56 -6.13 -2.08 3.02
C TRP A 56 -5.78 -2.35 1.57
N ILE A 57 -5.29 -3.55 1.29
CA ILE A 57 -4.95 -3.97 -0.06
C ILE A 57 -5.62 -5.30 -0.35
N TYR A 58 -6.34 -5.36 -1.46
CA TYR A 58 -7.03 -6.55 -1.94
C TYR A 58 -6.50 -6.98 -3.32
N GLY A 59 -6.25 -8.28 -3.49
CA GLY A 59 -5.97 -8.88 -4.81
C GLY A 59 -4.57 -8.59 -5.36
N TYR A 60 -3.64 -8.10 -4.55
CA TYR A 60 -2.27 -7.83 -4.97
C TYR A 60 -1.57 -9.12 -5.40
N ARG A 61 -0.96 -9.12 -6.59
CA ARG A 61 -0.29 -10.29 -7.19
C ARG A 61 1.22 -10.16 -7.25
N GLY A 62 1.75 -9.03 -6.78
CA GLY A 62 3.19 -8.79 -6.70
C GLY A 62 3.85 -9.69 -5.68
N GLU A 63 5.14 -9.97 -5.91
CA GLU A 63 5.97 -10.73 -4.97
C GLU A 63 6.81 -9.82 -4.09
N ARG A 64 6.95 -8.54 -4.47
CA ARG A 64 7.70 -7.52 -3.73
C ARG A 64 6.76 -6.58 -2.98
N ILE A 65 7.21 -6.08 -1.84
CA ILE A 65 6.59 -4.93 -1.19
C ILE A 65 7.17 -3.63 -1.77
N PRO A 66 6.42 -2.52 -1.74
CA PRO A 66 6.92 -1.24 -2.20
C PRO A 66 7.96 -0.67 -1.23
N SER A 67 8.87 0.16 -1.74
CA SER A 67 10.00 0.73 -0.99
C SER A 67 9.54 1.55 0.22
N TRP A 68 8.39 2.22 0.10
CA TRP A 68 7.81 3.03 1.16
C TRP A 68 7.20 2.22 2.33
N ILE A 69 7.04 0.90 2.20
CA ILE A 69 6.73 0.00 3.32
C ILE A 69 8.01 -0.49 3.98
N ASP A 70 9.04 -0.77 3.18
CA ASP A 70 10.31 -1.30 3.67
C ASP A 70 11.13 -0.23 4.43
N ASP A 71 10.93 1.04 4.07
CA ASP A 71 11.35 2.19 4.87
C ASP A 71 10.42 2.39 6.08
N ASN A 72 10.73 1.67 7.17
CA ASN A 72 9.91 1.64 8.39
C ASN A 72 9.65 3.01 9.03
N ASP A 73 10.50 4.01 8.77
CA ASP A 73 10.34 5.35 9.33
C ASP A 73 9.33 6.18 8.52
N TYR A 74 9.18 5.87 7.23
CA TYR A 74 8.28 6.60 6.32
C TYR A 74 6.81 6.50 6.76
N LEU A 75 6.33 5.30 7.09
CA LEU A 75 4.96 5.05 7.55
C LEU A 75 4.84 4.90 9.07
N SER A 76 5.58 5.73 9.82
CA SER A 76 5.59 5.69 11.28
C SER A 76 4.21 5.88 11.95
N ASN A 77 3.21 6.45 11.28
CA ASN A 77 1.85 6.58 11.81
C ASN A 77 0.90 5.44 11.43
N LEU A 78 1.35 4.46 10.65
CA LEU A 78 0.52 3.36 10.20
C LEU A 78 0.22 2.41 11.37
N LYS A 79 -1.06 2.19 11.63
CA LYS A 79 -1.56 1.40 12.77
C LYS A 79 -2.25 0.13 12.35
N LYS A 80 -2.89 0.12 11.19
CA LYS A 80 -3.67 -1.03 10.73
C LYS A 80 -3.35 -1.37 9.30
N ILE A 81 -3.05 -2.63 9.07
CA ILE A 81 -2.83 -3.20 7.76
C ILE A 81 -3.77 -4.37 7.58
N ARG A 82 -4.49 -4.35 6.46
CA ARG A 82 -5.29 -5.48 6.00
C ARG A 82 -4.80 -5.87 4.62
N LEU A 83 -4.37 -7.10 4.47
CA LEU A 83 -4.00 -7.70 3.21
C LEU A 83 -5.06 -8.79 2.96
N CYS A 84 -5.63 -8.83 1.76
CA CYS A 84 -6.66 -9.81 1.43
C CYS A 84 -6.41 -10.34 0.02
N ASN A 85 -6.43 -11.65 -0.16
CA ASN A 85 -6.06 -12.28 -1.44
C ASN A 85 -4.71 -11.73 -1.96
N TRP A 86 -3.76 -11.60 -1.04
CA TRP A 86 -2.41 -11.15 -1.32
C TRP A 86 -1.59 -12.34 -1.84
N GLY A 87 -0.83 -12.14 -2.91
CA GLY A 87 0.00 -13.17 -3.55
C GLY A 87 1.05 -13.78 -2.61
N THR A 88 1.84 -14.72 -3.12
CA THR A 88 2.89 -15.42 -2.37
C THR A 88 4.09 -14.52 -2.06
N CYS A 89 3.92 -13.48 -1.23
CA CYS A 89 5.01 -12.59 -0.79
C CYS A 89 5.78 -13.23 0.37
N VAL A 90 7.12 -13.22 0.28
CA VAL A 90 8.05 -13.63 1.35
C VAL A 90 8.23 -12.50 2.40
N CYS A 91 7.48 -11.41 2.27
CA CYS A 91 7.83 -10.08 2.75
C CYS A 91 7.12 -9.65 4.04
N LEU A 92 6.32 -10.55 4.65
CA LEU A 92 5.51 -10.23 5.82
C LEU A 92 6.33 -9.70 7.02
N GLY A 93 7.63 -10.02 7.05
CA GLY A 93 8.56 -9.51 8.06
C GLY A 93 8.70 -7.99 8.09
N SER A 94 8.61 -7.29 6.95
CA SER A 94 8.77 -5.83 6.94
C SER A 94 7.60 -5.11 7.60
N PHE A 95 6.37 -5.60 7.46
CA PHE A 95 5.21 -5.02 8.15
C PHE A 95 5.36 -5.08 9.68
N GLY A 96 5.92 -6.16 10.21
CA GLY A 96 6.14 -6.31 11.65
C GLY A 96 7.15 -5.33 12.25
N ARG A 97 7.92 -4.60 11.44
CA ARG A 97 8.92 -3.62 11.89
C ARG A 97 8.35 -2.20 12.03
N LEU A 98 7.09 -1.99 11.65
CA LEU A 98 6.42 -0.70 11.75
C LEU A 98 6.19 -0.32 13.22
N PRO A 99 6.67 0.84 13.68
CA PRO A 99 6.78 1.15 15.11
C PRO A 99 5.44 1.34 15.83
N ARG A 100 4.35 1.60 15.09
CA ARG A 100 3.01 1.87 15.65
C ARG A 100 1.95 0.89 15.15
N LEU A 101 2.36 -0.22 14.55
CA LEU A 101 1.42 -1.21 14.04
C LEU A 101 0.68 -1.88 15.20
N GLU A 102 -0.64 -1.73 15.21
CA GLU A 102 -1.55 -2.30 16.20
C GLU A 102 -2.30 -3.53 15.66
N LEU A 103 -2.51 -3.59 14.34
CA LEU A 103 -3.23 -4.68 13.69
C LEU A 103 -2.60 -5.01 12.32
N LEU A 104 -2.28 -6.29 12.14
CA LEU A 104 -1.99 -6.90 10.85
C LEU A 104 -2.97 -8.05 10.62
N GLU A 105 -3.75 -7.95 9.55
CA GLU A 105 -4.72 -8.97 9.11
C GLU A 105 -4.35 -9.38 7.68
N ILE A 106 -4.31 -10.70 7.40
CA ILE A 106 -3.82 -11.31 6.16
C ILE A 106 -4.82 -12.36 5.68
#